data_AF-A0A2V6E856-F1
#
_entry.id   AF-A0A2V6E856-F1
#
_cell.length_a   1.000
_cell.length_b   1.000
_cell.length_c   1.000
_cell.angle_alpha   90.00
_cell.angle_beta   90.00
_cell.angle_gamma   90.00
#
_symmetry.space_group_name_H-M   'P 1'
#
loop_
_entity.id
_entity.type
_entity.pdbx_description
1 polymer ?
#
loop_
_entity_poly.entity_id
_entity_poly.type
_entity_poly.pdbx_seq_one_letter_code
_entity_poly.pdbx_strand_id
1 'polypeptide(L)'
;MDSEEIIRITEGVEPLSDFYPKRLTDTHPDLKAAYQFGRNYFDSSAALRRFLSSSFIKETWPQEWRKSLDLFFLVRETRFISEMSGSNWLADLDLYLRHTRLRTPVLAVQNSDEFRLTFAENFAARSGSVPAEASPDLIAGALARRESPAAIQLLKAEKDRGFSNINDFFLLLYLYCLNGSVEKAEALAPAQASSIQKDWFVDWLWGELQAQFGFHPPG
;
A
#
# COMPACT_ATOMS: atom_id res chain seq x y z
N MET A 1 5.89 24.49 0.23
CA MET A 1 5.06 25.30 -0.66
C MET A 1 4.80 26.59 0.07
N ASP A 2 5.52 27.63 -0.31
CA ASP A 2 5.35 28.98 0.22
C ASP A 2 4.24 29.71 -0.56
N SER A 3 3.86 30.90 -0.10
CA SER A 3 2.81 31.70 -0.72
C SER A 3 3.15 32.12 -2.15
N GLU A 4 4.44 32.33 -2.46
CA GLU A 4 4.89 32.71 -3.81
C GLU A 4 4.76 31.54 -4.80
N GLU A 5 5.06 30.33 -4.35
CA GLU A 5 4.87 29.11 -5.13
C GLU A 5 3.38 28.86 -5.40
N ILE A 6 2.50 29.07 -4.41
CA ILE A 6 1.04 28.98 -4.60
C ILE A 6 0.56 30.00 -5.63
N ILE A 7 0.97 31.27 -5.52
CA ILE A 7 0.60 32.31 -6.48
C ILE A 7 1.03 31.91 -7.89
N ARG A 8 2.27 31.45 -8.06
CA ARG A 8 2.81 31.03 -9.36
C ARG A 8 2.08 29.85 -9.99
N ILE A 9 1.71 28.83 -9.20
CA ILE A 9 1.01 27.64 -9.74
C ILE A 9 -0.49 27.89 -9.98
N THR A 10 -1.06 28.93 -9.36
CA THR A 10 -2.47 29.33 -9.54
C THR A 10 -2.62 30.51 -10.50
N GLU A 11 -1.53 31.04 -11.04
CA GLU A 11 -1.53 32.19 -11.93
C GLU A 11 -2.26 31.84 -13.24
N GLY A 12 -3.32 32.60 -13.54
CA GLY A 12 -4.17 32.38 -14.71
C GLY A 12 -5.20 31.25 -14.57
N VAL A 13 -5.30 30.59 -13.40
CA VAL A 13 -6.35 29.62 -13.12
C VAL A 13 -7.58 30.37 -12.59
N GLU A 14 -8.73 30.20 -13.26
CA GLU A 14 -9.97 30.82 -12.80
C GLU A 14 -10.35 30.31 -11.39
N PRO A 15 -10.80 31.18 -10.48
CA PRO A 15 -11.32 30.76 -9.18
C PRO A 15 -12.47 29.78 -9.37
N LEU A 16 -12.53 28.74 -8.53
CA LEU A 16 -13.70 27.86 -8.46
C LEU A 16 -14.93 28.73 -8.13
N SER A 17 -15.87 28.83 -9.06
CA SER A 17 -17.02 29.71 -8.99
C SER A 17 -18.29 29.04 -8.45
N ASP A 18 -18.18 27.79 -7.99
CA ASP A 18 -19.29 27.04 -7.41
C ASP A 18 -19.14 26.79 -5.89
N PHE A 19 -20.26 26.46 -5.25
CA PHE A 19 -20.34 26.12 -3.83
C PHE A 19 -20.21 24.61 -3.55
N TYR A 20 -19.72 23.83 -4.51
CA TYR A 20 -19.53 22.38 -4.37
C TYR A 20 -18.04 22.04 -4.36
N PRO A 21 -17.36 22.11 -3.20
CA PRO A 21 -15.91 21.92 -3.09
C PRO A 21 -15.41 20.51 -3.48
N LYS A 22 -16.28 19.63 -3.99
CA LYS A 22 -15.98 18.27 -4.46
C LYS A 22 -16.33 18.01 -5.93
N ARG A 23 -16.79 19.01 -6.70
CA ARG A 23 -16.95 18.88 -8.17
C ARG A 23 -15.91 19.75 -8.85
N LEU A 24 -14.90 19.13 -9.46
CA LEU A 24 -14.04 19.81 -10.42
C LEU A 24 -14.72 19.72 -11.80
N THR A 25 -15.83 20.43 -12.04
CA THR A 25 -16.52 20.50 -13.35
C THR A 25 -16.96 19.14 -13.96
N ASP A 26 -17.68 19.15 -15.09
CA ASP A 26 -17.91 17.93 -15.91
C ASP A 26 -16.64 17.54 -16.72
N THR A 27 -15.64 18.42 -16.73
CA THR A 27 -14.34 18.20 -17.36
C THR A 27 -13.55 17.20 -16.53
N HIS A 28 -13.27 16.04 -17.11
CA HIS A 28 -12.40 15.06 -16.46
C HIS A 28 -10.97 15.63 -16.41
N PRO A 29 -10.27 15.53 -15.27
CA PRO A 29 -8.90 16.01 -15.16
C PRO A 29 -8.00 15.26 -16.15
N ASP A 30 -7.12 15.99 -16.84
CA ASP A 30 -6.05 15.35 -17.61
C ASP A 30 -5.09 14.67 -16.62
N LEU A 31 -5.25 13.36 -16.47
CA LEU A 31 -4.45 12.54 -15.56
C LEU A 31 -2.96 12.61 -15.89
N LYS A 32 -2.59 12.79 -17.17
CA LYS A 32 -1.19 12.91 -17.57
C LYS A 32 -0.61 14.24 -17.13
N ALA A 33 -1.33 15.34 -17.33
CA ALA A 33 -0.91 16.66 -16.85
C ALA A 33 -0.84 16.71 -15.32
N ALA A 34 -1.84 16.16 -14.63
CA ALA A 34 -1.87 16.06 -13.18
C ALA A 34 -0.69 15.22 -12.65
N TYR A 35 -0.39 14.10 -13.31
CA TYR A 35 0.77 13.27 -12.98
C TYR A 35 2.09 14.01 -13.17
N GLN A 36 2.29 14.65 -14.33
CA GLN A 36 3.51 15.39 -14.63
C GLN A 36 3.74 16.53 -13.64
N PHE A 37 2.69 17.27 -13.30
CA PHE A 37 2.74 18.32 -12.29
C PHE A 37 3.07 17.74 -10.91
N GLY A 38 2.30 16.74 -10.46
CA GLY A 38 2.46 16.13 -9.15
C GLY A 38 3.83 15.49 -8.95
N ARG A 39 4.40 14.85 -9.97
CA ARG A 39 5.68 14.14 -9.86
C ARG A 39 6.82 15.04 -9.35
N ASN A 40 6.84 16.32 -9.72
CA ASN A 40 7.84 17.29 -9.24
C ASN A 40 7.76 17.52 -7.72
N TYR A 41 6.58 17.35 -7.12
CA TYR A 41 6.31 17.53 -5.70
C TYR A 41 6.48 16.25 -4.88
N PHE A 42 6.33 15.10 -5.52
CA PHE A 42 6.34 13.78 -4.90
C PHE A 42 7.65 13.03 -5.07
N ASP A 43 8.56 13.45 -5.95
CA ASP A 43 9.94 12.97 -5.99
C ASP A 43 10.59 13.04 -4.60
N SER A 44 10.97 11.89 -4.05
CA SER A 44 11.39 11.74 -2.65
C SER A 44 12.60 12.60 -2.33
N SER A 45 13.63 12.56 -3.17
CA SER A 45 14.90 13.27 -2.97
C SER A 45 14.74 14.78 -3.06
N ALA A 46 14.02 15.28 -4.08
CA ALA A 46 13.74 16.71 -4.24
C ALA A 46 12.82 17.22 -3.13
N ALA A 47 11.77 16.46 -2.77
CA ALA A 47 10.85 16.85 -1.71
C ALA A 47 11.54 16.89 -0.34
N LEU A 48 12.39 15.91 -0.02
CA LEU A 48 13.17 15.91 1.21
C LEU A 48 14.13 17.10 1.28
N ARG A 49 14.83 17.41 0.18
CA ARG A 49 15.71 18.60 0.13
C ARG A 49 14.94 19.88 0.39
N ARG A 50 13.77 20.06 -0.23
CA ARG A 50 12.89 21.21 0.03
C ARG A 50 12.39 21.27 1.47
N PHE A 51 12.04 20.12 2.04
CA PHE A 51 11.61 20.03 3.43
C PHE A 51 12.74 20.48 4.38
N LEU A 52 13.93 19.92 4.22
CA LEU A 52 15.09 20.24 5.07
C LEU A 52 15.66 21.64 4.84
N SER A 53 15.43 22.25 3.67
CA SER A 53 15.91 23.62 3.39
C SER A 53 15.05 24.70 4.02
N SER A 54 13.77 24.41 4.33
CA SER A 54 12.83 25.32 4.96
C SER A 54 13.34 25.85 6.30
N SER A 55 13.28 27.18 6.50
CA SER A 55 13.63 27.84 7.77
C SER A 55 12.81 27.29 8.94
N PHE A 56 11.50 27.17 8.75
CA PHE A 56 10.59 26.61 9.76
C PHE A 56 10.98 25.19 10.17
N ILE A 57 11.28 24.30 9.22
CA ILE A 57 11.70 22.93 9.52
C ILE A 57 13.07 22.89 10.21
N LYS A 58 14.01 23.76 9.82
CA LYS A 58 15.31 23.85 10.48
C LYS A 58 15.19 24.23 11.95
N GLU A 59 14.21 25.07 12.30
CA GLU A 59 13.96 25.54 13.66
C GLU A 59 13.14 24.55 14.50
N THR A 60 12.15 23.88 13.90
CA THR A 60 11.14 23.11 14.65
C THR A 60 11.34 21.60 14.59
N TRP A 61 12.01 21.05 13.58
CA TRP A 61 12.09 19.61 13.39
C TRP A 61 13.22 18.95 14.19
N PRO A 62 12.93 17.92 15.01
CA PRO A 62 13.94 17.23 15.79
C PRO A 62 15.05 16.61 14.93
N GLN A 63 16.33 16.86 15.27
CA GLN A 63 17.45 16.30 14.52
C GLN A 63 17.48 14.77 14.57
N GLU A 64 17.08 14.19 15.70
CA GLU A 64 16.98 12.74 15.95
C GLU A 64 16.20 12.02 14.82
N TRP A 65 15.15 12.67 14.31
CA TRP A 65 14.20 12.06 13.39
C TRP A 65 14.58 12.27 11.92
N ARG A 66 15.59 13.10 11.63
CA ARG A 66 16.00 13.40 10.24
C ARG A 66 16.40 12.15 9.47
N LYS A 67 17.06 11.19 10.13
CA LYS A 67 17.49 9.91 9.52
C LYS A 67 16.33 9.03 9.07
N SER A 68 15.13 9.22 9.63
CA SER A 68 13.94 8.46 9.25
C SER A 68 13.17 9.09 8.08
N LEU A 69 13.47 10.35 7.74
CA LEU A 69 12.69 11.09 6.75
C LEU A 69 12.80 10.50 5.35
N ASP A 70 13.97 10.03 4.94
CA ASP A 70 14.18 9.40 3.62
C ASP A 70 13.12 8.34 3.33
N LEU A 71 12.87 7.47 4.30
CA LEU A 71 11.87 6.41 4.19
C LEU A 71 10.44 6.96 4.08
N PHE A 72 10.08 7.98 4.85
CA PHE A 72 8.72 8.55 4.78
C PHE A 72 8.47 9.33 3.48
N PHE A 73 9.48 10.00 2.94
CA PHE A 73 9.40 10.63 1.63
C PHE A 73 9.34 9.59 0.51
N LEU A 74 10.07 8.47 0.63
CA LEU A 74 9.95 7.33 -0.27
C LEU A 74 8.52 6.74 -0.24
N VAL A 75 7.97 6.46 0.94
CA VAL A 75 6.58 5.98 1.08
C VAL A 75 5.58 6.94 0.43
N ARG A 76 5.77 8.25 0.61
CA ARG A 76 4.93 9.27 -0.01
C ARG A 76 5.03 9.23 -1.55
N GLU A 77 6.23 9.11 -2.10
CA GLU A 77 6.45 8.98 -3.54
C GLU A 77 5.82 7.71 -4.10
N THR A 78 6.11 6.56 -3.48
CA THR A 78 5.56 5.25 -3.85
C THR A 78 4.05 5.32 -3.96
N ARG A 79 3.36 5.78 -2.91
CA ARG A 79 1.90 5.90 -2.92
C ARG A 79 1.36 6.78 -4.05
N PHE A 80 2.03 7.90 -4.35
CA PHE A 80 1.62 8.76 -5.45
C PHE A 80 1.77 8.06 -6.81
N ILE A 81 2.87 7.34 -7.02
CA ILE A 81 3.08 6.57 -8.25
C ILE A 81 2.05 5.45 -8.37
N SER A 82 1.82 4.69 -7.30
CA SER A 82 0.87 3.58 -7.26
C SER A 82 -0.54 4.02 -7.62
N GLU A 83 -1.00 5.16 -7.08
CA GLU A 83 -2.31 5.72 -7.39
C GLU A 83 -2.44 6.15 -8.86
N MET A 84 -1.39 6.78 -9.41
CA MET A 84 -1.47 7.43 -10.72
C MET A 84 -1.13 6.52 -11.89
N SER A 85 -0.40 5.42 -11.65
CA SER A 85 0.12 4.55 -12.72
C SER A 85 -0.01 3.07 -12.42
N GLY A 86 -0.60 2.70 -11.28
CA GLY A 86 -0.59 1.34 -10.76
C GLY A 86 0.75 0.99 -10.12
N SER A 87 0.75 -0.08 -9.33
CA SER A 87 1.97 -0.61 -8.71
C SER A 87 1.94 -2.11 -8.57
N ASN A 88 3.11 -2.66 -8.23
CA ASN A 88 3.17 -3.97 -7.60
C ASN A 88 2.72 -3.82 -6.15
N TRP A 89 1.44 -4.09 -5.89
CA TRP A 89 0.83 -3.92 -4.58
C TRP A 89 1.56 -4.70 -3.47
N LEU A 90 2.15 -5.86 -3.81
CA LEU A 90 2.85 -6.69 -2.83
C LEU A 90 4.25 -6.16 -2.53
N ALA A 91 4.91 -5.53 -3.50
CA ALA A 91 6.16 -4.79 -3.28
C ALA A 91 5.92 -3.57 -2.37
N ASP A 92 4.84 -2.82 -2.62
CA ASP A 92 4.42 -1.70 -1.78
C ASP A 92 4.11 -2.20 -0.35
N LEU A 93 3.38 -3.33 -0.25
CA LEU A 93 3.07 -3.95 1.03
C LEU A 93 4.33 -4.40 1.77
N ASP A 94 5.30 -5.04 1.10
CA ASP A 94 6.57 -5.46 1.69
C ASP A 94 7.34 -4.26 2.28
N LEU A 95 7.43 -3.18 1.50
CA LEU A 95 8.01 -1.91 1.95
C LEU A 95 7.36 -1.45 3.25
N TYR A 96 6.02 -1.41 3.28
CA TYR A 96 5.29 -0.93 4.45
C TYR A 96 5.44 -1.86 5.65
N LEU A 97 5.34 -3.18 5.45
CA LEU A 97 5.36 -4.17 6.52
C LEU A 97 6.72 -4.28 7.20
N ARG A 98 7.81 -4.35 6.42
CA ARG A 98 9.16 -4.65 6.92
C ARG A 98 9.95 -3.41 7.30
N HIS A 99 9.72 -2.29 6.62
CA HIS A 99 10.54 -1.10 6.81
C HIS A 99 9.85 0.00 7.61
N THR A 100 8.51 -0.04 7.73
CA THR A 100 7.75 1.00 8.43
C THR A 100 6.88 0.44 9.56
N ARG A 101 6.45 1.33 10.46
CA ARG A 101 5.37 1.07 11.43
C ARG A 101 4.05 1.71 11.03
N LEU A 102 3.93 2.15 9.78
CA LEU A 102 2.73 2.82 9.31
C LEU A 102 1.60 1.80 9.12
N ARG A 103 0.40 2.18 9.57
CA ARG A 103 -0.83 1.39 9.44
C ARG A 103 -1.60 1.74 8.19
N THR A 104 -1.82 3.04 7.97
CA THR A 104 -2.66 3.53 6.87
C THR A 104 -2.21 3.07 5.48
N PRO A 105 -0.91 3.07 5.11
CA PRO A 105 -0.47 2.55 3.82
C PRO A 105 -0.76 1.05 3.65
N VAL A 106 -0.68 0.27 4.74
CA VAL A 106 -0.98 -1.17 4.73
C VAL A 106 -2.48 -1.42 4.53
N LEU A 107 -3.34 -0.62 5.15
CA LEU A 107 -4.78 -0.70 4.90
C LEU A 107 -5.11 -0.32 3.44
N ALA A 108 -4.54 0.80 2.98
CA ALA A 108 -4.81 1.33 1.64
C ALA A 108 -4.38 0.38 0.51
N VAL A 109 -3.20 -0.24 0.62
CA VAL A 109 -2.72 -1.19 -0.40
C VAL A 109 -3.58 -2.47 -0.47
N GLN A 110 -4.28 -2.79 0.61
CA GLN A 110 -5.28 -3.87 0.67
C GLN A 110 -6.70 -3.38 0.32
N ASN A 111 -6.84 -2.18 -0.26
CA ASN A 111 -8.12 -1.57 -0.60
C ASN A 111 -9.10 -1.43 0.59
N SER A 112 -8.54 -1.13 1.77
CA SER A 112 -9.26 -0.93 3.02
C SER A 112 -8.89 0.41 3.66
N ASP A 113 -9.56 0.74 4.75
CA ASP A 113 -9.30 1.90 5.58
C ASP A 113 -9.77 1.66 7.04
N GLU A 114 -9.46 2.58 7.94
CA GLU A 114 -9.81 2.44 9.36
C GLU A 114 -11.34 2.39 9.59
N PHE A 115 -12.15 3.03 8.74
CA PHE A 115 -13.60 3.01 8.86
C PHE A 115 -14.17 1.65 8.47
N ARG A 116 -13.74 1.10 7.33
CA ARG A 116 -14.12 -0.24 6.87
C ARG A 116 -13.67 -1.32 7.85
N LEU A 117 -12.43 -1.24 8.33
CA LEU A 117 -11.91 -2.14 9.36
C LEU A 117 -12.78 -2.10 10.62
N THR A 118 -13.09 -0.90 11.12
CA THR A 118 -13.94 -0.74 12.31
C THR A 118 -15.31 -1.39 12.10
N PHE A 119 -15.91 -1.26 10.93
CA PHE A 119 -17.18 -1.91 10.61
C PHE A 119 -17.06 -3.43 10.57
N ALA A 120 -16.00 -3.95 9.94
CA ALA A 120 -15.73 -5.39 9.84
C ALA A 120 -15.54 -6.03 11.23
N GLU A 121 -14.77 -5.38 12.12
CA GLU A 121 -14.55 -5.83 13.50
C GLU A 121 -15.84 -5.82 14.31
N ASN A 122 -16.61 -4.72 14.24
CA ASN A 122 -17.89 -4.61 14.93
C ASN A 122 -18.89 -5.66 14.45
N PHE A 123 -18.90 -5.97 13.15
CA PHE A 123 -19.75 -7.02 12.61
C PHE A 123 -19.34 -8.38 13.15
N ALA A 124 -18.05 -8.76 13.02
CA ALA A 124 -17.53 -10.05 13.46
C ALA A 124 -17.77 -10.30 14.96
N ALA A 125 -17.64 -9.25 15.79
CA ALA A 125 -17.92 -9.33 17.22
C ALA A 125 -19.41 -9.62 17.53
N ARG A 126 -20.34 -9.15 16.69
CA ARG A 126 -21.80 -9.33 16.88
C ARG A 126 -22.31 -10.64 16.31
N SER A 127 -21.78 -11.08 15.17
CA SER A 127 -22.24 -12.28 14.47
C SER A 127 -21.66 -13.58 15.05
N GLY A 128 -20.54 -13.51 15.77
CA GLY A 128 -19.82 -14.69 16.28
C GLY A 128 -19.13 -15.51 15.18
N SER A 129 -19.20 -15.07 13.93
CA SER A 129 -18.55 -15.66 12.75
C SER A 129 -18.10 -14.55 11.81
N VAL A 130 -16.97 -14.73 11.12
CA VAL A 130 -16.47 -13.78 10.12
C VAL A 130 -17.13 -14.05 8.76
N PRO A 131 -17.99 -13.15 8.25
CA PRO A 131 -18.51 -13.25 6.87
C PRO A 131 -17.38 -13.14 5.86
N ALA A 132 -17.59 -13.71 4.68
CA ALA A 132 -16.64 -13.58 3.58
C ALA A 132 -16.42 -12.11 3.20
N GLU A 133 -17.46 -11.28 3.27
CA GLU A 133 -17.43 -9.86 2.90
C GLU A 133 -16.58 -9.01 3.85
N ALA A 134 -16.46 -9.41 5.12
CA ALA A 134 -15.66 -8.72 6.12
C ALA A 134 -14.19 -9.20 6.16
N SER A 135 -13.92 -10.37 5.56
CA SER A 135 -12.61 -11.04 5.61
C SER A 135 -11.47 -10.15 5.06
N PRO A 136 -11.61 -9.48 3.90
CA PRO A 136 -10.53 -8.64 3.35
C PRO A 136 -10.14 -7.50 4.29
N ASP A 137 -11.13 -6.81 4.88
CA ASP A 137 -10.90 -5.70 5.80
C ASP A 137 -10.23 -6.19 7.10
N LEU A 138 -10.61 -7.37 7.61
CA LEU A 138 -9.98 -7.98 8.79
C LEU A 138 -8.54 -8.44 8.51
N ILE A 139 -8.26 -9.00 7.32
CA ILE A 139 -6.91 -9.35 6.88
C ILE A 139 -6.05 -8.09 6.82
N ALA A 140 -6.55 -7.01 6.19
CA ALA A 140 -5.87 -5.72 6.13
C ALA A 140 -5.59 -5.17 7.53
N GLY A 141 -6.54 -5.28 8.45
CA GLY A 141 -6.38 -4.89 9.85
C GLY A 141 -5.28 -5.67 10.57
N ALA A 142 -5.27 -6.98 10.45
CA ALA A 142 -4.24 -7.84 11.03
C ALA A 142 -2.84 -7.48 10.47
N LEU A 143 -2.72 -7.25 9.16
CA LEU A 143 -1.49 -6.78 8.53
C LEU A 143 -1.05 -5.41 9.05
N ALA A 144 -1.97 -4.45 9.17
CA ALA A 144 -1.70 -3.13 9.67
C ALA A 144 -1.19 -3.17 11.12
N ARG A 145 -1.70 -4.10 11.94
CA ARG A 145 -1.26 -4.36 13.32
C ARG A 145 0.00 -5.24 13.41
N ARG A 146 0.51 -5.75 12.28
CA ARG A 146 1.63 -6.72 12.19
C ARG A 146 1.35 -8.03 12.92
N GLU A 147 0.09 -8.42 12.98
CA GLU A 147 -0.36 -9.69 13.55
C GLU A 147 -0.34 -10.77 12.46
N SER A 148 0.86 -11.09 11.93
CA SER A 148 1.04 -12.07 10.85
C SER A 148 0.35 -13.41 11.11
N PRO A 149 0.37 -14.00 12.32
CA PRO A 149 -0.36 -15.23 12.61
C PRO A 149 -1.88 -15.09 12.42
N ALA A 150 -2.46 -13.96 12.80
CA ALA A 150 -3.89 -13.69 12.63
C ALA A 150 -4.26 -13.52 11.16
N ALA A 151 -3.46 -12.76 10.39
CA ALA A 151 -3.65 -12.62 8.95
C ALA A 151 -3.56 -13.97 8.22
N ILE A 152 -2.56 -14.80 8.55
CA ILE A 152 -2.42 -16.15 8.01
C ILE A 152 -3.63 -17.03 8.35
N GLN A 153 -4.17 -16.94 9.57
CA GLN A 153 -5.35 -17.71 9.96
C GLN A 153 -6.59 -17.32 9.14
N LEU A 154 -6.81 -16.02 8.92
CA LEU A 154 -7.91 -15.52 8.09
C LEU A 154 -7.76 -15.98 6.64
N LEU A 155 -6.56 -15.86 6.07
CA LEU A 155 -6.26 -16.32 4.70
C LEU A 155 -6.39 -17.83 4.52
N LYS A 156 -6.10 -18.63 5.55
CA LYS A 156 -6.38 -20.07 5.53
C LYS A 156 -7.89 -20.35 5.48
N ALA A 157 -8.70 -19.60 6.22
CA ALA A 157 -10.15 -19.76 6.15
C ALA A 157 -10.69 -19.40 4.75
N GLU A 158 -10.12 -18.39 4.09
CA GLU A 158 -10.41 -18.08 2.68
C GLU A 158 -9.94 -19.19 1.73
N LYS A 159 -8.77 -19.77 1.98
CA LYS A 159 -8.30 -20.94 1.22
C LYS A 159 -9.29 -22.10 1.31
N ASP A 160 -9.80 -22.40 2.50
CA ASP A 160 -10.74 -23.51 2.74
C ASP A 160 -12.09 -23.29 2.04
N ARG A 161 -12.45 -22.03 1.78
CA ARG A 161 -13.62 -21.63 0.98
C ARG A 161 -13.35 -21.66 -0.53
N GLY A 162 -12.10 -21.88 -0.94
CA GLY A 162 -11.62 -21.71 -2.31
C GLY A 162 -11.48 -20.24 -2.64
N PHE A 163 -10.26 -19.69 -2.50
CA PHE A 163 -9.94 -18.27 -2.68
C PHE A 163 -10.84 -17.57 -3.70
N SER A 164 -11.62 -16.58 -3.26
CA SER A 164 -12.37 -15.71 -4.16
C SER A 164 -11.49 -14.71 -4.90
N ASN A 165 -10.26 -14.49 -4.40
CA ASN A 165 -9.29 -13.55 -4.93
C ASN A 165 -7.90 -14.19 -4.97
N ILE A 166 -7.27 -14.24 -6.14
CA ILE A 166 -5.92 -14.80 -6.30
C ILE A 166 -4.85 -14.01 -5.52
N ASN A 167 -5.10 -12.73 -5.23
CA ASN A 167 -4.19 -11.93 -4.42
C ASN A 167 -4.08 -12.46 -2.99
N ASP A 168 -5.14 -13.06 -2.44
CA ASP A 168 -5.11 -13.67 -1.10
C ASP A 168 -4.21 -14.91 -1.08
N PHE A 169 -4.15 -15.64 -2.20
CA PHE A 169 -3.21 -16.74 -2.38
C PHE A 169 -1.76 -16.24 -2.38
N PHE A 170 -1.44 -15.21 -3.18
CA PHE A 170 -0.10 -14.62 -3.22
C PHE A 170 0.29 -14.01 -1.87
N LEU A 171 -0.66 -13.36 -1.19
CA LEU A 171 -0.46 -12.82 0.15
C LEU A 171 -0.15 -13.94 1.15
N LEU A 172 -0.88 -15.06 1.11
CA LEU A 172 -0.63 -16.18 2.01
C LEU A 172 0.76 -16.80 1.79
N LEU A 173 1.20 -16.96 0.54
CA LEU A 173 2.56 -17.40 0.21
C LEU A 173 3.60 -16.46 0.80
N TYR A 174 3.45 -15.16 0.54
CA TYR A 174 4.34 -14.13 1.06
C TYR A 174 4.40 -14.13 2.58
N LEU A 175 3.25 -14.19 3.27
CA LEU A 175 3.20 -14.19 4.73
C LEU A 175 3.78 -15.47 5.34
N TYR A 176 3.67 -16.63 4.69
CA TYR A 176 4.37 -17.82 5.14
C TYR A 176 5.89 -17.63 5.10
N CYS A 177 6.42 -17.10 4.00
CA CYS A 177 7.84 -16.79 3.90
C CYS A 177 8.27 -15.74 4.94
N LEU A 178 7.52 -14.64 5.06
CA LEU A 178 7.78 -13.57 6.02
C LEU A 178 7.76 -14.07 7.48
N ASN A 179 6.89 -15.04 7.78
CA ASN A 179 6.78 -15.66 9.11
C ASN A 179 7.70 -16.89 9.29
N GLY A 180 8.69 -17.07 8.41
CA GLY A 180 9.71 -18.13 8.51
C GLY A 180 9.19 -19.55 8.29
N SER A 181 8.02 -19.72 7.67
CA SER A 181 7.43 -21.02 7.32
C SER A 181 7.51 -21.28 5.81
N VAL A 182 8.71 -21.19 5.23
CA VAL A 182 8.95 -21.26 3.78
C VAL A 182 8.43 -22.57 3.19
N GLU A 183 8.56 -23.68 3.91
CA GLU A 183 8.12 -25.00 3.47
C GLU A 183 6.59 -25.04 3.26
N LYS A 184 5.83 -24.25 4.03
CA LYS A 184 4.38 -24.13 3.84
C LYS A 184 4.04 -23.32 2.59
N ALA A 185 4.86 -22.33 2.25
CA ALA A 185 4.71 -21.59 1.02
C ALA A 185 5.02 -22.49 -0.19
N GLU A 186 6.12 -23.23 -0.14
CA GLU A 186 6.54 -24.15 -1.21
C GLU A 186 5.53 -25.29 -1.41
N ALA A 187 4.94 -25.81 -0.34
CA ALA A 187 3.86 -26.80 -0.45
C ALA A 187 2.55 -26.20 -1.01
N LEU A 188 2.32 -24.89 -0.84
CA LEU A 188 1.13 -24.21 -1.33
C LEU A 188 1.26 -23.79 -2.80
N ALA A 189 2.43 -23.38 -3.25
CA ALA A 189 2.63 -22.79 -4.57
C ALA A 189 2.19 -23.70 -5.75
N PRO A 190 2.46 -25.03 -5.75
CA PRO A 190 2.02 -25.93 -6.81
C PRO A 190 0.49 -26.05 -6.94
N ALA A 191 -0.26 -25.84 -5.85
CA ALA A 191 -1.70 -26.09 -5.81
C ALA A 191 -2.51 -25.21 -6.77
N GLN A 192 -1.95 -24.08 -7.20
CA GLN A 192 -2.57 -23.14 -8.13
C GLN A 192 -1.70 -22.87 -9.37
N ALA A 193 -0.62 -23.64 -9.58
CA ALA A 193 0.36 -23.38 -10.65
C ALA A 193 -0.26 -23.29 -12.06
N SER A 194 -1.31 -24.06 -12.33
CA SER A 194 -2.05 -24.03 -13.60
C SER A 194 -2.94 -22.80 -13.79
N SER A 195 -3.30 -22.11 -12.70
CA SER A 195 -4.15 -20.90 -12.71
C SER A 195 -3.35 -19.59 -12.66
N ILE A 196 -2.09 -19.66 -12.25
CA ILE A 196 -1.19 -18.50 -12.18
C ILE A 196 -0.78 -18.12 -13.59
N GLN A 197 -1.27 -17.00 -14.09
CA GLN A 197 -0.76 -16.41 -15.32
C GLN A 197 0.65 -15.91 -15.06
N LYS A 198 1.60 -16.34 -15.90
CA LYS A 198 2.96 -15.84 -15.82
C LYS A 198 2.98 -14.40 -16.33
N ASP A 199 3.24 -13.47 -15.43
CA ASP A 199 3.39 -12.05 -15.71
C ASP A 199 4.56 -11.45 -14.93
N TRP A 200 4.79 -10.16 -15.14
CA TRP A 200 5.88 -9.41 -14.49
C TRP A 200 5.74 -9.37 -12.95
N PHE A 201 4.52 -9.43 -12.42
CA PHE A 201 4.26 -9.45 -10.98
C PHE A 201 4.70 -10.78 -10.38
N VAL A 202 4.32 -11.89 -11.02
CA VAL A 202 4.68 -13.25 -10.60
C VAL A 202 6.20 -13.46 -10.68
N ASP A 203 6.84 -12.98 -11.75
CA ASP A 203 8.31 -13.03 -11.88
C ASP A 203 9.01 -12.23 -10.77
N TRP A 204 8.49 -11.02 -10.44
CA TRP A 204 8.98 -10.25 -9.30
C TRP A 204 8.78 -10.99 -7.97
N LEU A 205 7.59 -11.56 -7.73
CA LEU A 205 7.26 -12.25 -6.49
C LEU A 205 8.21 -13.43 -6.26
N TRP A 206 8.40 -14.28 -7.27
CA TRP A 206 9.30 -15.42 -7.14
C TRP A 206 10.75 -14.99 -6.91
N GLY A 207 11.22 -13.97 -7.64
CA GLY A 207 12.56 -13.41 -7.43
C GLY A 207 12.74 -12.88 -6.00
N GLU A 208 11.78 -12.12 -5.49
CA GLU A 208 11.82 -11.56 -4.14
C GLU A 208 11.78 -12.67 -3.08
N LEU A 209 10.88 -13.65 -3.23
CA LEU A 209 10.76 -14.74 -2.26
C LEU A 209 12.03 -15.60 -2.21
N GLN A 210 12.62 -15.89 -3.37
CA GLN A 210 13.86 -16.64 -3.46
C GLN A 210 15.03 -15.87 -2.83
N ALA A 211 15.19 -14.59 -3.18
CA ALA A 211 16.30 -13.77 -2.72
C ALA A 211 16.24 -13.48 -1.21
N GLN A 212 15.05 -13.22 -0.67
CA GLN A 212 14.89 -12.80 0.73
C GLN A 212 14.69 -13.97 1.70
N PHE A 213 14.03 -15.04 1.26
CA PHE A 213 13.58 -16.11 2.14
C PHE A 213 14.08 -17.50 1.74
N GLY A 214 14.81 -17.63 0.63
CA GLY A 214 15.31 -18.93 0.14
C GLY A 214 14.20 -19.84 -0.41
N PHE A 215 13.07 -19.26 -0.82
CA PHE A 215 11.95 -19.98 -1.42
C PHE A 215 12.28 -20.54 -2.80
N HIS A 216 11.84 -21.77 -3.07
CA HIS A 216 11.98 -22.41 -4.38
C HIS A 216 10.66 -22.33 -5.17
N PRO A 217 10.60 -21.51 -6.23
CA PRO A 217 9.39 -21.38 -7.03
C PRO A 217 9.03 -22.69 -7.75
N PRO A 218 7.73 -22.94 -7.99
CA PRO A 218 7.31 -24.09 -8.77
C PRO A 218 7.85 -23.96 -10.21
N GLY A 219 8.35 -25.08 -10.75
CA GLY A 219 8.94 -25.17 -12.09
C GLY A 219 7.93 -25.11 -13.23
#